data_AF-A0A0T7BXL3-F1
#
_entry.id   AF-A0A0T7BXL3-F1
#
_cell.length_a   1.000
_cell.length_b   1.000
_cell.length_c   1.000
_cell.angle_alpha   90.00
_cell.angle_beta   90.00
_cell.angle_gamma   90.00
#
_symmetry.space_group_name_H-M   'P 1'
#
loop_
_entity.id
_entity.type
_entity.pdbx_description
1 polymer ?
#
loop_
_entity_poly.entity_id
_entity_poly.type
_entity_poly.pdbx_seq_one_letter_code
_entity_poly.pdbx_strand_id
1 'polypeptide(L)'
;MIPSITDSAVKAAIAAIDSESASTPEKIEMLIEIAHGFVNKPQTVKDLENAIALYQEAVELSTAEYPLLKARAKGGIAGALRAIPGEGTEHLQQARDLYAEILPILRELAKPDELAEAQMNYGLVLQSLVSENLAKATDSIQLYQEALRVFTYDKYPQEYAILHNNIAIAYLSMSQGSQQQYLFEGLAVQSFEVALKQINLIEHPREYAMLQNNLGNALQYLPSAHPLENLQRAIAAYHEALKVRNSQDTPLEYANTIANQANALLNLPDNLQNPELGNPQNLLQARKNYLEARDIFTQYGQFAQAEIIIQTLREIESN
;
A
#
# COMPACT_ATOMS: atom_id res chain seq x y z
N MET A 1 16.14 -10.97 18.17
CA MET A 1 16.01 -11.80 19.40
C MET A 1 14.56 -12.28 19.43
N ILE A 2 14.31 -13.59 19.44
CA ILE A 2 12.96 -14.17 19.29
C ILE A 2 12.12 -13.76 20.51
N PRO A 3 10.88 -13.25 20.35
CA PRO A 3 10.00 -12.98 21.48
C PRO A 3 9.75 -14.28 22.23
N SER A 4 10.18 -14.39 23.48
CA SER A 4 9.85 -15.56 24.30
C SER A 4 8.32 -15.69 24.41
N ILE A 5 7.79 -16.92 24.34
CA ILE A 5 6.38 -17.26 24.55
C ILE A 5 5.98 -16.92 25.99
N THR A 6 5.81 -15.64 26.31
CA THR A 6 5.47 -15.14 27.66
C THR A 6 4.09 -14.51 27.72
N ASP A 7 3.44 -14.32 26.58
CA ASP A 7 2.09 -13.76 26.52
C ASP A 7 1.05 -14.80 26.96
N SER A 8 0.17 -14.41 27.88
CA SER A 8 -0.87 -15.29 28.41
C SER A 8 -1.91 -15.67 27.37
N ALA A 9 -2.17 -14.81 26.37
CA ALA A 9 -3.10 -15.10 25.29
C ALA A 9 -2.58 -16.20 24.37
N VAL A 10 -1.29 -16.15 24.00
CA VAL A 10 -0.64 -17.19 23.19
C VAL A 10 -0.65 -18.53 23.92
N LYS A 11 -0.29 -18.54 25.21
CA LYS A 11 -0.32 -19.76 26.04
C LYS A 11 -1.72 -20.35 26.16
N ALA A 12 -2.73 -19.50 26.36
CA ALA A 12 -4.11 -19.95 26.45
C ALA A 12 -4.61 -20.55 25.14
N ALA A 13 -4.25 -19.95 23.99
CA ALA A 13 -4.60 -20.49 22.67
C ALA A 13 -3.96 -21.86 22.41
N ILE A 14 -2.66 -22.00 22.69
CA ILE A 14 -1.95 -23.29 22.53
C ILE A 14 -2.56 -24.35 23.45
N ALA A 15 -2.79 -24.02 24.73
CA ALA A 15 -3.38 -24.97 25.69
C ALA A 15 -4.80 -25.40 25.29
N ALA A 16 -5.60 -24.49 24.71
CA ALA A 16 -6.92 -24.83 24.18
C ALA A 16 -6.82 -25.82 23.03
N ILE A 17 -5.94 -25.57 22.06
CA ILE A 17 -5.70 -26.46 20.91
C ILE A 17 -5.16 -27.83 21.35
N ASP A 18 -4.27 -27.85 22.34
CA ASP A 18 -3.72 -29.10 22.88
C ASP A 18 -4.79 -29.97 23.53
N SER A 19 -5.76 -29.32 24.21
CA SER A 19 -6.88 -29.99 24.85
C SER A 19 -7.93 -30.53 23.88
N GLU A 20 -7.94 -30.07 22.63
CA GLU A 20 -8.86 -30.56 21.61
C GLU A 20 -8.44 -31.93 21.07
N SER A 21 -9.44 -32.79 20.87
CA SER A 21 -9.29 -34.07 20.18
C SER A 21 -9.26 -33.86 18.65
N ALA A 22 -8.29 -33.07 18.19
CA ALA A 22 -8.04 -32.77 16.78
C ALA A 22 -6.79 -33.49 16.27
N SER A 23 -6.76 -33.81 14.97
CA SER A 23 -5.58 -34.33 14.28
C SER A 23 -4.48 -33.26 14.18
N THR A 24 -3.24 -33.68 13.93
CA THR A 24 -2.11 -32.75 13.74
C THR A 24 -2.36 -31.67 12.68
N PRO A 25 -2.83 -31.96 11.45
CA PRO A 25 -3.11 -30.91 10.47
C PRO A 25 -4.21 -29.95 10.93
N GLU A 26 -5.26 -30.43 11.59
CA GLU A 26 -6.32 -29.57 12.14
C GLU A 26 -5.76 -28.61 13.21
N LYS A 27 -4.88 -29.11 14.10
CA LYS A 27 -4.22 -28.25 15.10
C LYS A 27 -3.34 -27.18 14.46
N ILE A 28 -2.62 -27.52 13.39
CA ILE A 28 -1.81 -26.56 12.63
C ILE A 28 -2.70 -25.48 11.99
N GLU A 29 -3.82 -25.88 11.38
CA GLU A 29 -4.79 -24.94 10.80
C GLU A 29 -5.40 -24.03 11.86
N MET A 30 -5.77 -24.56 13.02
CA MET A 30 -6.26 -23.75 14.15
C MET A 30 -5.24 -22.70 14.60
N LEU A 31 -3.96 -23.08 14.73
CA LEU A 31 -2.90 -22.12 15.08
C LEU A 31 -2.77 -21.00 14.04
N ILE A 32 -2.81 -21.36 12.75
CA ILE A 32 -2.75 -20.40 11.63
C ILE A 32 -3.95 -19.45 11.68
N GLU A 33 -5.17 -19.96 11.90
CA GLU A 33 -6.39 -19.16 11.94
C GLU A 33 -6.41 -18.19 13.14
N ILE A 34 -6.02 -18.66 14.33
CA ILE A 34 -5.91 -17.78 15.52
C ILE A 34 -4.85 -16.70 15.28
N ALA A 35 -3.70 -17.07 14.72
CA ALA A 35 -2.65 -16.12 14.37
C ALA A 35 -3.14 -15.08 13.34
N HIS A 36 -3.91 -15.50 12.35
CA HIS A 36 -4.51 -14.61 11.35
C HIS A 36 -5.48 -13.61 11.99
N GLY A 37 -6.23 -14.03 13.01
CA GLY A 37 -7.10 -13.15 13.80
C GLY A 37 -6.35 -11.95 14.42
N PHE A 38 -5.13 -12.17 14.92
CA PHE A 38 -4.29 -11.09 15.46
C PHE A 38 -3.77 -10.13 14.36
N VAL A 39 -3.56 -10.62 13.13
CA VAL A 39 -3.00 -9.84 12.01
C VAL A 39 -4.04 -9.02 11.25
N ASN A 40 -5.31 -9.43 11.24
CA ASN A 40 -6.35 -8.75 10.44
C ASN A 40 -6.60 -7.30 10.90
N LYS A 41 -6.54 -7.03 12.22
CA LYS A 41 -6.69 -5.69 12.81
C LYS A 41 -5.87 -5.54 14.09
N PRO A 42 -4.52 -5.51 13.99
CA PRO A 42 -3.66 -5.41 15.16
C PRO A 42 -3.95 -4.09 15.88
N GLN A 43 -4.21 -4.15 17.18
CA GLN A 43 -4.37 -2.97 18.03
C GLN A 43 -3.01 -2.47 18.50
N THR A 44 -2.06 -3.38 18.63
CA THR A 44 -0.72 -3.13 19.15
C THR A 44 0.32 -3.94 18.38
N VAL A 45 1.59 -3.54 18.48
CA VAL A 45 2.71 -4.37 18.00
C VAL A 45 2.72 -5.74 18.66
N LYS A 46 2.20 -5.84 19.90
CA LYS A 46 2.13 -7.09 20.64
C LYS A 46 1.23 -8.12 19.97
N ASP A 47 0.16 -7.69 19.28
CA ASP A 47 -0.72 -8.58 18.52
C ASP A 47 0.05 -9.26 17.38
N LEU A 48 0.91 -8.50 16.68
CA LEU A 48 1.76 -9.04 15.61
C LEU A 48 2.82 -10.01 16.16
N GLU A 49 3.43 -9.69 17.30
CA GLU A 49 4.37 -10.61 17.98
C GLU A 49 3.66 -11.91 18.41
N ASN A 50 2.43 -11.81 18.92
CA ASN A 50 1.64 -12.96 19.33
C ASN A 50 1.24 -13.83 18.13
N ALA A 51 0.89 -13.20 16.99
CA ALA A 51 0.66 -13.91 15.73
C ALA A 51 1.91 -14.67 15.27
N ILE A 52 3.09 -14.03 15.31
CA ILE A 52 4.36 -14.66 14.94
C ILE A 52 4.63 -15.89 15.83
N ALA A 53 4.41 -15.79 17.14
CA ALA A 53 4.60 -16.91 18.05
C ALA A 53 3.68 -18.10 17.74
N LEU A 54 2.41 -17.84 17.43
CA LEU A 54 1.45 -18.88 17.05
C LEU A 54 1.79 -19.52 15.70
N TYR A 55 2.22 -18.72 14.71
CA TYR A 55 2.71 -19.27 13.46
C TYR A 55 4.01 -20.08 13.64
N GLN A 56 4.90 -19.69 14.55
CA GLN A 56 6.11 -20.47 14.86
C GLN A 56 5.75 -21.85 15.42
N GLU A 57 4.78 -21.92 16.34
CA GLU A 57 4.24 -23.20 16.83
C GLU A 57 3.68 -24.05 15.68
N ALA A 58 2.92 -23.42 14.76
CA ALA A 58 2.40 -24.10 13.58
C ALA A 58 3.52 -24.64 12.66
N VAL A 59 4.63 -23.89 12.51
CA VAL A 59 5.81 -24.32 11.75
C VAL A 59 6.51 -25.50 12.43
N GLU A 60 6.59 -25.52 13.76
CA GLU A 60 7.21 -26.61 14.54
C GLU A 60 6.39 -27.90 14.46
N LEU A 61 5.06 -27.81 14.53
CA LEU A 61 4.15 -28.95 14.35
C LEU A 61 4.10 -29.45 12.90
N SER A 62 4.43 -28.60 11.93
CA SER A 62 4.48 -28.96 10.51
C SER A 62 5.75 -29.75 10.17
N THR A 63 5.67 -31.08 10.32
CA THR A 63 6.72 -32.02 9.88
C THR A 63 6.85 -32.04 8.34
N ALA A 64 7.78 -32.84 7.82
CA ALA A 64 7.99 -33.01 6.37
C ALA A 64 6.74 -33.53 5.62
N GLU A 65 5.74 -34.06 6.34
CA GLU A 65 4.48 -34.55 5.79
C GLU A 65 3.50 -33.43 5.43
N TYR A 66 3.68 -32.22 5.98
CA TYR A 66 2.76 -31.08 5.80
C TYR A 66 3.44 -29.84 5.19
N PRO A 67 4.10 -29.95 4.02
CA PRO A 67 4.88 -28.86 3.43
C PRO A 67 4.03 -27.61 3.12
N LEU A 68 2.77 -27.79 2.69
CA LEU A 68 1.87 -26.67 2.41
C LEU A 68 1.46 -25.91 3.69
N LEU A 69 1.12 -26.61 4.76
CA LEU A 69 0.78 -25.97 6.04
C LEU A 69 2.00 -25.23 6.63
N LYS A 70 3.19 -25.82 6.51
CA LYS A 70 4.44 -25.14 6.88
C LYS A 70 4.65 -23.85 6.09
N ALA A 71 4.42 -23.89 4.77
CA ALA A 71 4.54 -22.73 3.90
C ALA A 71 3.53 -21.63 4.26
N ARG A 72 2.28 -21.98 4.57
CA ARG A 72 1.25 -21.04 5.05
C ARG A 72 1.65 -20.34 6.33
N ALA A 73 2.08 -21.11 7.34
CA ALA A 73 2.51 -20.53 8.61
C ALA A 73 3.71 -19.59 8.43
N LYS A 74 4.71 -19.97 7.61
CA LYS A 74 5.84 -19.10 7.26
C LYS A 74 5.42 -17.84 6.50
N GLY A 75 4.46 -17.94 5.58
CA GLY A 75 3.87 -16.80 4.89
C GLY A 75 3.16 -15.84 5.85
N GLY A 76 2.47 -16.39 6.85
CA GLY A 76 1.87 -15.65 7.96
C GLY A 76 2.92 -14.89 8.80
N ILE A 77 4.03 -15.54 9.15
CA ILE A 77 5.17 -14.89 9.84
C ILE A 77 5.70 -13.74 8.99
N ALA A 78 5.94 -13.97 7.69
CA ALA A 78 6.47 -12.93 6.80
C ALA A 78 5.53 -11.71 6.70
N GLY A 79 4.22 -11.96 6.61
CA GLY A 79 3.19 -10.91 6.61
C GLY A 79 3.17 -10.11 7.92
N ALA A 80 3.23 -10.79 9.06
CA ALA A 80 3.28 -10.15 10.38
C ALA A 80 4.56 -9.34 10.59
N LEU A 81 5.73 -9.88 10.19
CA LEU A 81 7.01 -9.18 10.24
C LEU A 81 6.98 -7.87 9.42
N ARG A 82 6.40 -7.90 8.22
CA ARG A 82 6.22 -6.69 7.39
C ARG A 82 5.35 -5.64 8.08
N ALA A 83 4.36 -6.06 8.86
CA ALA A 83 3.42 -5.16 9.53
C ALA A 83 3.98 -4.54 10.82
N ILE A 84 5.07 -5.07 11.38
CA ILE A 84 5.67 -4.52 12.59
C ILE A 84 6.36 -3.19 12.26
N PRO A 85 5.98 -2.08 12.94
CA PRO A 85 6.65 -0.80 12.75
C PRO A 85 8.07 -0.84 13.32
N GLY A 86 9.04 -0.26 12.62
CA GLY A 86 10.41 -0.15 13.08
C GLY A 86 11.27 0.70 12.13
N GLU A 87 12.35 1.27 12.67
CA GLU A 87 13.28 2.12 11.90
C GLU A 87 14.28 1.30 11.07
N GLY A 88 14.39 -0.02 11.30
CA GLY A 88 15.33 -0.90 10.62
C GLY A 88 14.68 -1.83 9.57
N THR A 89 15.51 -2.42 8.73
CA THR A 89 15.06 -3.36 7.67
C THR A 89 15.09 -4.83 8.08
N GLU A 90 15.45 -5.16 9.33
CA GLU A 90 15.65 -6.54 9.76
C GLU A 90 14.39 -7.41 9.56
N HIS A 91 13.22 -6.90 9.95
CA HIS A 91 11.96 -7.62 9.75
C HIS A 91 11.62 -7.79 8.26
N LEU A 92 11.86 -6.76 7.44
CA LEU A 92 11.64 -6.83 6.00
C LEU A 92 12.58 -7.83 5.31
N GLN A 93 13.84 -7.89 5.73
CA GLN A 93 14.80 -8.87 5.21
C GLN A 93 14.41 -10.31 5.62
N GLN A 94 13.98 -10.51 6.87
CA GLN A 94 13.46 -11.81 7.31
C GLN A 94 12.19 -12.21 6.54
N ALA A 95 11.25 -11.27 6.33
CA ALA A 95 10.06 -11.51 5.53
C ALA A 95 10.41 -11.85 4.08
N ARG A 96 11.40 -11.16 3.48
CA ARG A 96 11.90 -11.46 2.13
C ARG A 96 12.40 -12.90 2.04
N ASP A 97 13.21 -13.32 3.00
CA ASP A 97 13.83 -14.65 3.00
C ASP A 97 12.78 -15.75 3.19
N LEU A 98 11.78 -15.52 4.06
CA LEU A 98 10.64 -16.42 4.24
C LEU A 98 9.79 -16.54 2.97
N TYR A 99 9.43 -15.43 2.32
CA TYR A 99 8.69 -15.48 1.06
C TYR A 99 9.46 -16.21 -0.04
N ALA A 100 10.77 -15.96 -0.16
CA ALA A 100 11.63 -16.66 -1.09
C ALA A 100 11.65 -18.19 -0.84
N GLU A 101 11.64 -18.60 0.43
CA GLU A 101 11.62 -20.02 0.82
C GLU A 101 10.30 -20.71 0.46
N ILE A 102 9.16 -20.07 0.71
CA ILE A 102 7.85 -20.72 0.55
C ILE A 102 7.34 -20.73 -0.89
N LEU A 103 7.76 -19.77 -1.73
CA LEU A 103 7.21 -19.62 -3.09
C LEU A 103 7.31 -20.88 -3.96
N PRO A 104 8.43 -21.63 -3.99
CA PRO A 104 8.49 -22.89 -4.72
C PRO A 104 7.44 -23.91 -4.26
N ILE A 105 7.20 -24.01 -2.94
CA ILE A 105 6.22 -24.93 -2.35
C ILE A 105 4.80 -24.50 -2.73
N LEU A 106 4.49 -23.22 -2.63
CA LEU A 106 3.18 -22.68 -3.00
C LEU A 106 2.90 -22.89 -4.49
N ARG A 107 3.91 -22.74 -5.37
CA ARG A 107 3.76 -23.02 -6.81
C ARG A 107 3.37 -24.45 -7.11
N GLU A 108 3.83 -25.40 -6.31
CA GLU A 108 3.56 -26.82 -6.52
C GLU A 108 2.25 -27.28 -5.87
N LEU A 109 1.96 -26.79 -4.66
CA LEU A 109 0.95 -27.38 -3.79
C LEU A 109 -0.25 -26.48 -3.48
N ALA A 110 -0.10 -25.15 -3.59
CA ALA A 110 -1.14 -24.21 -3.20
C ALA A 110 -2.16 -23.97 -4.31
N LYS A 111 -3.30 -23.38 -3.95
CA LYS A 111 -4.25 -22.87 -4.94
C LYS A 111 -3.64 -21.63 -5.64
N PRO A 112 -4.04 -21.32 -6.89
CA PRO A 112 -3.46 -20.19 -7.62
C PRO A 112 -3.62 -18.83 -6.93
N ASP A 113 -4.74 -18.61 -6.26
CA ASP A 113 -5.04 -17.39 -5.49
C ASP A 113 -4.14 -17.23 -4.26
N GLU A 114 -3.90 -18.32 -3.54
CA GLU A 114 -2.96 -18.36 -2.41
C GLU A 114 -1.52 -18.02 -2.85
N LEU A 115 -1.07 -18.56 -3.99
CA LEU A 115 0.22 -18.21 -4.58
C LEU A 115 0.27 -16.72 -4.98
N ALA A 116 -0.78 -16.22 -5.64
CA ALA A 116 -0.85 -14.83 -6.08
C ALA A 116 -0.83 -13.84 -4.91
N GLU A 117 -1.48 -14.17 -3.81
CA GLU A 117 -1.43 -13.39 -2.57
C GLU A 117 -0.01 -13.36 -1.99
N ALA A 118 0.68 -14.50 -1.93
CA ALA A 118 2.07 -14.56 -1.49
C ALA A 118 3.00 -13.76 -2.41
N GLN A 119 2.81 -13.80 -3.73
CA GLN A 119 3.56 -12.99 -4.69
C GLN A 119 3.31 -11.50 -4.49
N MET A 120 2.05 -11.08 -4.34
CA MET A 120 1.70 -9.69 -4.05
C MET A 120 2.36 -9.21 -2.75
N ASN A 121 2.27 -10.01 -1.69
CA ASN A 121 2.84 -9.64 -0.40
C ASN A 121 4.36 -9.60 -0.41
N TYR A 122 5.00 -10.52 -1.15
CA TYR A 122 6.44 -10.51 -1.34
C TYR A 122 6.89 -9.29 -2.14
N GLY A 123 6.15 -8.92 -3.20
CA GLY A 123 6.40 -7.71 -3.97
C GLY A 123 6.40 -6.46 -3.09
N LEU A 124 5.48 -6.35 -2.13
CA LEU A 124 5.43 -5.25 -1.17
C LEU A 124 6.69 -5.21 -0.28
N VAL A 125 7.15 -6.37 0.21
CA VAL A 125 8.41 -6.45 0.99
C VAL A 125 9.60 -6.00 0.16
N LEU A 126 9.73 -6.49 -1.08
CA LEU A 126 10.84 -6.09 -1.96
C LEU A 126 10.78 -4.59 -2.26
N GLN A 127 9.60 -4.03 -2.52
CA GLN A 127 9.42 -2.61 -2.77
C GLN A 127 9.88 -1.75 -1.59
N SER A 128 9.56 -2.12 -0.36
CA SER A 128 10.03 -1.42 0.84
C SER A 128 11.55 -1.50 1.06
N LEU A 129 12.21 -2.50 0.47
CA LEU A 129 13.67 -2.68 0.56
C LEU A 129 14.46 -1.95 -0.55
N VAL A 130 13.78 -1.32 -1.52
CA VAL A 130 14.42 -0.64 -2.65
C VAL A 130 15.22 0.59 -2.20
N SER A 131 14.66 1.44 -1.32
CA SER A 131 15.32 2.67 -0.85
C SER A 131 16.65 2.39 -0.13
N GLU A 132 16.74 1.22 0.50
CA GLU A 132 17.92 0.75 1.24
C GLU A 132 18.90 -0.05 0.37
N ASN A 133 18.67 -0.12 -0.95
CA ASN A 133 19.46 -0.92 -1.91
C ASN A 133 19.51 -2.43 -1.57
N LEU A 134 18.49 -2.95 -0.89
CA LEU A 134 18.40 -4.37 -0.47
C LEU A 134 17.49 -5.21 -1.37
N ALA A 135 16.87 -4.59 -2.37
CA ALA A 135 16.08 -5.21 -3.42
C ALA A 135 16.04 -4.33 -4.68
N LYS A 136 15.65 -4.90 -5.82
CA LYS A 136 15.40 -4.13 -7.05
C LYS A 136 13.90 -3.94 -7.24
N ALA A 137 13.48 -2.74 -7.63
CA ALA A 137 12.09 -2.45 -7.97
C ALA A 137 11.54 -3.31 -9.12
N THR A 138 12.40 -3.78 -10.02
CA THR A 138 12.00 -4.71 -11.09
C THR A 138 11.53 -6.06 -10.55
N ASP A 139 12.09 -6.51 -9.43
CA ASP A 139 11.77 -7.80 -8.83
C ASP A 139 10.37 -7.75 -8.18
N SER A 140 10.02 -6.62 -7.56
CA SER A 140 8.65 -6.41 -7.04
C SER A 140 7.63 -6.29 -8.17
N ILE A 141 7.94 -5.56 -9.25
CA ILE A 141 7.07 -5.45 -10.43
C ILE A 141 6.81 -6.83 -11.05
N GLN A 142 7.85 -7.67 -11.17
CA GLN A 142 7.67 -9.03 -11.69
C GLN A 142 6.68 -9.84 -10.84
N LEU A 143 6.81 -9.80 -9.51
CA LEU A 143 5.89 -10.50 -8.61
C LEU A 143 4.45 -9.99 -8.73
N TYR A 144 4.26 -8.67 -8.84
CA TYR A 144 2.94 -8.09 -9.07
C TYR A 144 2.34 -8.52 -10.42
N GLN A 145 3.15 -8.58 -11.47
CA GLN A 145 2.72 -9.06 -12.79
C GLN A 145 2.39 -10.56 -12.78
N GLU A 146 3.11 -11.36 -11.99
CA GLU A 146 2.78 -12.77 -11.78
C GLU A 146 1.42 -12.90 -11.06
N ALA A 147 1.19 -12.13 -9.99
CA ALA A 147 -0.08 -12.11 -9.27
C ALA A 147 -1.26 -11.65 -10.14
N LEU A 148 -1.06 -10.67 -11.03
CA LEU A 148 -2.07 -10.20 -12.00
C LEU A 148 -2.53 -11.27 -13.00
N ARG A 149 -1.81 -12.39 -13.15
CA ARG A 149 -2.27 -13.52 -13.97
C ARG A 149 -3.43 -14.28 -13.33
N VAL A 150 -3.59 -14.16 -12.01
CA VAL A 150 -4.65 -14.79 -11.23
C VAL A 150 -5.67 -13.74 -10.77
N PHE A 151 -5.19 -12.63 -10.19
CA PHE A 151 -6.00 -11.51 -9.73
C PHE A 151 -6.39 -10.60 -10.89
N THR A 152 -7.19 -11.13 -11.80
CA THR A 152 -7.80 -10.41 -12.92
C THR A 152 -9.00 -9.58 -12.46
N TYR A 153 -9.30 -8.49 -13.17
CA TYR A 153 -10.48 -7.65 -12.89
C TYR A 153 -11.78 -8.44 -12.72
N ASP A 154 -12.08 -9.38 -13.63
CA ASP A 154 -13.35 -10.11 -13.64
C ASP A 154 -13.62 -10.94 -12.38
N LYS A 155 -12.57 -11.34 -11.66
CA LYS A 155 -12.66 -12.23 -10.49
C LYS A 155 -12.26 -11.55 -9.19
N TYR A 156 -11.30 -10.62 -9.26
CA TYR A 156 -10.63 -10.01 -8.12
C TYR A 156 -10.41 -8.51 -8.39
N PRO A 157 -11.48 -7.71 -8.56
CA PRO A 157 -11.35 -6.31 -8.96
C PRO A 157 -10.59 -5.46 -7.93
N GLN A 158 -10.69 -5.81 -6.65
CA GLN A 158 -9.98 -5.10 -5.59
C GLN A 158 -8.47 -5.34 -5.65
N GLU A 159 -8.04 -6.60 -5.73
CA GLU A 159 -6.63 -6.98 -5.84
C GLU A 159 -6.04 -6.49 -7.17
N TYR A 160 -6.82 -6.52 -8.26
CA TYR A 160 -6.42 -5.95 -9.55
C TYR A 160 -6.09 -4.45 -9.44
N ALA A 161 -6.94 -3.68 -8.76
CA ALA A 161 -6.69 -2.26 -8.51
C ALA A 161 -5.44 -2.03 -7.65
N ILE A 162 -5.29 -2.81 -6.57
CA ILE A 162 -4.12 -2.72 -5.67
C ILE A 162 -2.82 -3.05 -6.41
N LEU A 163 -2.81 -4.08 -7.25
CA LEU A 163 -1.61 -4.50 -8.00
C LEU A 163 -1.18 -3.44 -9.02
N HIS A 164 -2.11 -2.89 -9.80
CA HIS A 164 -1.78 -1.78 -10.71
C HIS A 164 -1.30 -0.55 -9.97
N ASN A 165 -1.89 -0.24 -8.81
CA ASN A 165 -1.40 0.83 -7.95
C ASN A 165 0.05 0.58 -7.48
N ASN A 166 0.36 -0.63 -7.02
CA ASN A 166 1.69 -0.96 -6.51
C ASN A 166 2.75 -0.98 -7.62
N ILE A 167 2.39 -1.47 -8.81
CA ILE A 167 3.23 -1.39 -10.02
C ILE A 167 3.52 0.07 -10.37
N ALA A 168 2.50 0.93 -10.38
CA ALA A 168 2.68 2.35 -10.66
C ALA A 168 3.63 3.02 -9.65
N ILE A 169 3.45 2.77 -8.36
CA ILE A 169 4.32 3.28 -7.30
C ILE A 169 5.76 2.77 -7.47
N ALA A 170 5.94 1.51 -7.86
CA ALA A 170 7.27 0.95 -8.12
C ALA A 170 7.95 1.69 -9.28
N TYR A 171 7.23 1.97 -10.37
CA TYR A 171 7.78 2.79 -11.45
C TYR A 171 8.12 4.23 -11.02
N LEU A 172 7.26 4.88 -10.22
CA LEU A 172 7.57 6.22 -9.68
C LEU A 172 8.83 6.21 -8.79
N SER A 173 9.06 5.15 -8.01
CA SER A 173 10.32 5.03 -7.23
C SER A 173 11.54 4.86 -8.13
N MET A 174 11.41 4.20 -9.28
CA MET A 174 12.50 4.03 -10.25
C MET A 174 12.79 5.30 -11.04
N SER A 175 11.85 6.24 -11.13
CA SER A 175 12.02 7.47 -11.88
C SER A 175 12.97 8.45 -11.17
N GLN A 176 12.98 8.44 -9.84
CA GLN A 176 13.79 9.34 -9.03
C GLN A 176 15.29 9.17 -9.31
N GLY A 177 15.93 10.22 -9.84
CA GLY A 177 17.36 10.23 -10.16
C GLY A 177 17.78 9.38 -11.36
N SER A 178 16.83 8.85 -12.14
CA SER A 178 17.09 8.00 -13.30
C SER A 178 17.19 8.79 -14.61
N GLN A 179 18.09 8.38 -15.50
CA GLN A 179 18.12 8.89 -16.89
C GLN A 179 16.88 8.48 -17.70
N GLN A 180 16.12 7.48 -17.23
CA GLN A 180 14.89 6.97 -17.84
C GLN A 180 13.62 7.48 -17.12
N GLN A 181 13.72 8.58 -16.38
CA GLN A 181 12.62 9.13 -15.58
C GLN A 181 11.29 9.20 -16.35
N TYR A 182 11.30 9.81 -17.54
CA TYR A 182 10.11 9.96 -18.40
C TYR A 182 9.43 8.63 -18.75
N LEU A 183 10.24 7.58 -19.00
CA LEU A 183 9.71 6.26 -19.32
C LEU A 183 8.98 5.67 -18.11
N PHE A 184 9.60 5.72 -16.94
CA PHE A 184 9.00 5.13 -15.74
C PHE A 184 7.75 5.87 -15.27
N GLU A 185 7.74 7.20 -15.32
CA GLU A 185 6.54 7.96 -14.95
C GLU A 185 5.39 7.75 -15.96
N GLY A 186 5.71 7.65 -17.25
CA GLY A 186 4.74 7.26 -18.28
C GLY A 186 4.14 5.86 -18.02
N LEU A 187 4.97 4.89 -17.62
CA LEU A 187 4.51 3.56 -17.23
C LEU A 187 3.66 3.57 -15.95
N ALA A 188 3.97 4.45 -14.99
CA ALA A 188 3.16 4.63 -13.79
C ALA A 188 1.76 5.16 -14.14
N VAL A 189 1.69 6.25 -14.94
CA VAL A 189 0.42 6.80 -15.42
C VAL A 189 -0.38 5.76 -16.20
N GLN A 190 0.27 5.02 -17.09
CA GLN A 190 -0.38 3.94 -17.84
C GLN A 190 -0.96 2.86 -16.93
N SER A 191 -0.24 2.46 -15.87
CA SER A 191 -0.72 1.44 -14.94
C SER A 191 -2.00 1.88 -14.22
N PHE A 192 -2.07 3.14 -13.76
CA PHE A 192 -3.30 3.69 -13.19
C PHE A 192 -4.45 3.75 -14.22
N GLU A 193 -4.18 4.24 -15.44
CA GLU A 193 -5.19 4.35 -16.48
C GLU A 193 -5.73 2.99 -16.94
N VAL A 194 -4.90 1.95 -16.99
CA VAL A 194 -5.33 0.57 -17.31
C VAL A 194 -6.31 0.08 -16.26
N ALA A 195 -6.03 0.27 -14.97
CA ALA A 195 -6.96 -0.10 -13.91
C ALA A 195 -8.27 0.69 -13.99
N LEU A 196 -8.20 2.01 -14.18
CA LEU A 196 -9.36 2.90 -14.24
C LEU A 196 -10.26 2.69 -15.47
N LYS A 197 -9.84 1.92 -16.48
CA LYS A 197 -10.72 1.48 -17.57
C LYS A 197 -11.79 0.47 -17.12
N GLN A 198 -11.54 -0.23 -16.03
CA GLN A 198 -12.41 -1.29 -15.50
C GLN A 198 -12.95 -0.91 -14.10
N ILE A 199 -12.07 -0.39 -13.25
CA ILE A 199 -12.42 0.09 -11.91
C ILE A 199 -13.15 1.42 -12.02
N ASN A 200 -14.39 1.48 -11.55
CA ASN A 200 -15.26 2.64 -11.71
C ASN A 200 -15.89 3.10 -10.39
N LEU A 201 -16.38 4.33 -10.40
CA LEU A 201 -16.97 5.02 -9.24
C LEU A 201 -18.13 4.28 -8.58
N ILE A 202 -18.95 3.56 -9.37
CA ILE A 202 -20.20 2.97 -8.88
C ILE A 202 -19.94 1.62 -8.23
N GLU A 203 -19.23 0.74 -8.93
CA GLU A 203 -19.02 -0.63 -8.49
C GLU A 203 -17.89 -0.73 -7.46
N HIS A 204 -16.86 0.10 -7.59
CA HIS A 204 -15.62 0.02 -6.80
C HIS A 204 -15.18 1.42 -6.30
N PRO A 205 -16.05 2.14 -5.55
CA PRO A 205 -15.82 3.55 -5.20
C PRO A 205 -14.49 3.78 -4.49
N ARG A 206 -14.12 2.90 -3.55
CA ARG A 206 -12.89 3.04 -2.76
C ARG A 206 -11.63 2.90 -3.61
N GLU A 207 -11.56 1.85 -4.42
CA GLU A 207 -10.44 1.56 -5.31
C GLU A 207 -10.35 2.61 -6.43
N TYR A 208 -11.49 3.05 -6.97
CA TYR A 208 -11.57 4.14 -7.94
C TYR A 208 -10.96 5.43 -7.38
N ALA A 209 -11.36 5.85 -6.18
CA ALA A 209 -10.84 7.07 -5.58
C ALA A 209 -9.35 6.99 -5.23
N MET A 210 -8.87 5.82 -4.81
CA MET A 210 -7.45 5.57 -4.61
C MET A 210 -6.65 5.73 -5.90
N LEU A 211 -7.06 5.06 -6.98
CA LEU A 211 -6.41 5.12 -8.28
C LEU A 211 -6.44 6.54 -8.86
N GLN A 212 -7.58 7.24 -8.77
CA GLN A 212 -7.72 8.61 -9.26
C GLN A 212 -6.81 9.59 -8.51
N ASN A 213 -6.75 9.51 -7.18
CA ASN A 213 -5.83 10.36 -6.41
C ASN A 213 -4.36 10.11 -6.80
N ASN A 214 -3.97 8.84 -6.97
CA ASN A 214 -2.59 8.49 -7.27
C ASN A 214 -2.22 8.78 -8.74
N LEU A 215 -3.17 8.66 -9.67
CA LEU A 215 -3.05 9.18 -11.03
C LEU A 215 -2.83 10.70 -11.02
N GLY A 216 -3.60 11.43 -10.21
CA GLY A 216 -3.43 12.88 -10.05
C GLY A 216 -2.02 13.24 -9.59
N ASN A 217 -1.50 12.53 -8.59
CA ASN A 217 -0.13 12.72 -8.10
C ASN A 217 0.91 12.43 -9.19
N ALA A 218 0.76 11.32 -9.92
CA ALA A 218 1.69 10.96 -10.99
C ALA A 218 1.70 12.02 -12.12
N LEU A 219 0.52 12.49 -12.53
CA LEU A 219 0.39 13.53 -13.56
C LEU A 219 0.96 14.87 -13.12
N GLN A 220 0.76 15.26 -11.86
CA GLN A 220 1.24 16.53 -11.31
C GLN A 220 2.77 16.66 -11.41
N TYR A 221 3.49 15.56 -11.16
CA TYR A 221 4.96 15.57 -11.10
C TYR A 221 5.64 15.04 -12.36
N LEU A 222 4.88 14.53 -13.35
CA LEU A 222 5.40 14.04 -14.63
C LEU A 222 5.98 15.19 -15.46
N PRO A 223 7.32 15.27 -15.69
CA PRO A 223 7.91 16.19 -16.62
C PRO A 223 7.38 15.88 -18.02
N SER A 224 6.89 16.93 -18.69
CA SER A 224 6.19 16.81 -19.95
C SER A 224 6.41 18.06 -20.80
N ALA A 225 6.30 17.91 -22.12
CA ALA A 225 6.19 19.04 -23.04
C ALA A 225 4.86 19.80 -22.87
N HIS A 226 3.89 19.20 -22.20
CA HIS A 226 2.55 19.73 -21.94
C HIS A 226 2.21 19.74 -20.44
N PRO A 227 2.99 20.45 -19.59
CA PRO A 227 2.83 20.40 -18.13
C PRO A 227 1.48 20.96 -17.66
N LEU A 228 0.95 21.99 -18.34
CA LEU A 228 -0.35 22.57 -17.99
C LEU A 228 -1.50 21.58 -18.24
N GLU A 229 -1.45 20.82 -19.34
CA GLU A 229 -2.44 19.78 -19.63
C GLU A 229 -2.39 18.68 -18.56
N ASN A 230 -1.20 18.26 -18.15
CA ASN A 230 -1.03 17.30 -17.06
C ASN A 230 -1.61 17.82 -15.74
N LEU A 231 -1.40 19.10 -15.40
CA LEU A 231 -1.99 19.70 -14.19
C LEU A 231 -3.53 19.75 -14.26
N GLN A 232 -4.12 20.07 -15.42
CA GLN A 232 -5.57 20.00 -15.59
C GLN A 232 -6.10 18.58 -15.41
N ARG A 233 -5.42 17.59 -15.99
CA ARG A 233 -5.78 16.17 -15.83
C ARG A 233 -5.62 15.71 -14.38
N ALA A 234 -4.59 16.18 -13.67
CA ALA A 234 -4.38 15.89 -12.26
C ALA A 234 -5.52 16.44 -11.39
N ILE A 235 -5.92 17.70 -11.61
CA ILE A 235 -7.04 18.33 -10.90
C ILE A 235 -8.36 17.59 -11.17
N ALA A 236 -8.59 17.17 -12.42
CA ALA A 236 -9.74 16.35 -12.77
C ALA A 236 -9.73 14.99 -12.03
N ALA A 237 -8.58 14.33 -11.96
CA ALA A 237 -8.43 13.07 -11.23
C ALA A 237 -8.67 13.24 -9.72
N TYR A 238 -8.13 14.30 -9.09
CA TYR A 238 -8.45 14.61 -7.69
C TYR A 238 -9.95 14.88 -7.50
N HIS A 239 -10.59 15.60 -8.43
CA HIS A 239 -12.04 15.83 -8.36
C HIS A 239 -12.83 14.52 -8.41
N GLU A 240 -12.43 13.56 -9.26
CA GLU A 240 -13.02 12.22 -9.28
C GLU A 240 -12.83 11.47 -7.96
N ALA A 241 -11.64 11.55 -7.34
CA ALA A 241 -11.40 10.95 -6.03
C ALA A 241 -12.27 11.57 -4.91
N LEU A 242 -12.50 12.88 -4.97
CA LEU A 242 -13.35 13.63 -4.02
C LEU A 242 -14.85 13.35 -4.16
N LYS A 243 -15.30 12.65 -5.21
CA LYS A 243 -16.68 12.14 -5.27
C LYS A 243 -16.95 11.04 -4.26
N VAL A 244 -15.89 10.37 -3.78
CA VAL A 244 -15.97 9.29 -2.79
C VAL A 244 -15.38 9.75 -1.47
N ARG A 245 -14.20 10.37 -1.51
CA ARG A 245 -13.50 10.83 -0.31
C ARG A 245 -14.13 12.10 0.20
N ASN A 246 -14.59 12.10 1.45
CA ASN A 246 -15.22 13.25 2.06
C ASN A 246 -14.80 13.41 3.54
N SER A 247 -15.03 14.60 4.10
CA SER A 247 -14.61 14.96 5.46
C SER A 247 -15.35 14.22 6.58
N GLN A 248 -16.47 13.57 6.29
CA GLN A 248 -17.25 12.82 7.28
C GLN A 248 -16.83 11.35 7.35
N ASP A 249 -16.77 10.68 6.20
CA ASP A 249 -16.57 9.23 6.13
C ASP A 249 -15.10 8.83 6.04
N THR A 250 -14.28 9.63 5.33
CA THR A 250 -12.85 9.35 5.07
C THR A 250 -12.00 10.62 5.24
N PRO A 251 -12.00 11.24 6.44
CA PRO A 251 -11.46 12.57 6.67
C PRO A 251 -9.98 12.68 6.28
N LEU A 252 -9.17 11.67 6.62
CA LEU A 252 -7.73 11.68 6.32
C LEU A 252 -7.46 11.54 4.81
N GLU A 253 -8.15 10.66 4.12
CA GLU A 253 -8.03 10.51 2.67
C GLU A 253 -8.51 11.76 1.93
N TYR A 254 -9.58 12.38 2.42
CA TYR A 254 -10.10 13.65 1.90
C TYR A 254 -9.07 14.77 2.07
N ALA A 255 -8.52 14.96 3.28
CA ALA A 255 -7.50 15.97 3.56
C ALA A 255 -6.26 15.80 2.68
N ASN A 256 -5.78 14.57 2.49
CA ASN A 256 -4.69 14.27 1.56
C ASN A 256 -5.04 14.67 0.11
N THR A 257 -6.26 14.36 -0.33
CA THR A 257 -6.68 14.62 -1.72
C THR A 257 -6.80 16.12 -2.00
N ILE A 258 -7.41 16.89 -1.10
CA ILE A 258 -7.54 18.35 -1.28
C ILE A 258 -6.19 19.07 -1.16
N ALA A 259 -5.26 18.58 -0.33
CA ALA A 259 -3.89 19.10 -0.26
C ALA A 259 -3.11 18.82 -1.56
N ASN A 260 -3.23 17.61 -2.12
CA ASN A 260 -2.63 17.28 -3.42
C ASN A 260 -3.21 18.14 -4.55
N GLN A 261 -4.53 18.37 -4.54
CA GLN A 261 -5.18 19.29 -5.47
C GLN A 261 -4.70 20.72 -5.31
N ALA A 262 -4.47 21.18 -4.06
CA ALA A 262 -3.92 22.50 -3.80
C ALA A 262 -2.51 22.67 -4.39
N ASN A 263 -1.64 21.66 -4.27
CA ASN A 263 -0.32 21.66 -4.91
C ASN A 263 -0.41 21.84 -6.44
N ALA A 264 -1.36 21.15 -7.10
CA ALA A 264 -1.57 21.32 -8.53
C ALA A 264 -2.07 22.73 -8.89
N LEU A 265 -3.00 23.28 -8.09
CA LEU A 265 -3.56 24.62 -8.29
C LEU A 265 -2.51 25.73 -8.16
N LEU A 266 -1.52 25.58 -7.26
CA LEU A 266 -0.40 26.53 -7.13
C LEU A 266 0.38 26.69 -8.44
N ASN A 267 0.41 25.67 -9.28
CA ASN A 267 1.20 25.63 -10.51
C ASN A 267 0.36 25.83 -11.79
N LEU A 268 -0.97 25.94 -11.67
CA LEU A 268 -1.87 26.11 -12.81
C LEU A 268 -2.27 27.60 -12.97
N PRO A 269 -1.96 28.25 -14.11
CA PRO A 269 -2.45 29.60 -14.39
C PRO A 269 -3.98 29.61 -14.52
N ASP A 270 -4.61 30.72 -14.11
CA ASP A 270 -6.07 30.88 -14.22
C ASP A 270 -6.51 30.95 -15.70
N ASN A 271 -5.62 31.44 -16.57
CA ASN A 271 -5.84 31.55 -18.00
C ASN A 271 -4.73 30.81 -18.78
N LEU A 272 -5.09 29.72 -19.45
CA LEU A 272 -4.15 28.92 -20.22
C LEU A 272 -3.66 29.59 -21.50
N GLN A 273 -4.45 30.51 -22.07
CA GLN A 273 -4.04 31.28 -23.24
C GLN A 273 -3.08 32.41 -22.87
N ASN A 274 -3.18 32.92 -21.63
CA ASN A 274 -2.37 34.01 -21.09
C ASN A 274 -1.76 33.63 -19.72
N PRO A 275 -0.82 32.66 -19.64
CA PRO A 275 -0.25 32.18 -18.38
C PRO A 275 0.47 33.26 -17.56
N GLU A 276 0.95 34.31 -18.22
CA GLU A 276 1.64 35.45 -17.61
C GLU A 276 0.76 36.28 -16.66
N LEU A 277 -0.57 36.13 -16.77
CA LEU A 277 -1.51 36.76 -15.84
C LEU A 277 -1.53 36.08 -14.46
N GLY A 278 -0.82 34.96 -14.31
CA GLY A 278 -0.70 34.23 -13.06
C GLY A 278 -1.96 33.44 -12.70
N ASN A 279 -2.14 33.20 -11.40
CA ASN A 279 -3.14 32.28 -10.87
C ASN A 279 -3.86 32.77 -9.58
N PRO A 280 -4.30 34.03 -9.45
CA PRO A 280 -4.90 34.53 -8.21
C PRO A 280 -6.14 33.73 -7.74
N GLN A 281 -6.98 33.23 -8.65
CA GLN A 281 -8.16 32.42 -8.30
C GLN A 281 -7.75 31.02 -7.83
N ASN A 282 -6.88 30.34 -8.57
CA ASN A 282 -6.37 29.03 -8.17
C ASN A 282 -5.57 29.12 -6.86
N LEU A 283 -4.85 30.22 -6.62
CA LEU A 283 -4.13 30.48 -5.37
C LEU A 283 -5.08 30.61 -4.17
N LEU A 284 -6.18 31.34 -4.35
CA LEU A 284 -7.22 31.46 -3.32
C LEU A 284 -7.84 30.10 -2.99
N GLN A 285 -8.15 29.30 -4.01
CA GLN A 285 -8.70 27.96 -3.84
C GLN A 285 -7.68 27.00 -3.17
N ALA A 286 -6.40 27.06 -3.57
CA ALA A 286 -5.34 26.27 -2.97
C ALA A 286 -5.19 26.58 -1.47
N ARG A 287 -5.17 27.88 -1.09
CA ARG A 287 -5.13 28.30 0.32
C ARG A 287 -6.30 27.74 1.12
N LYS A 288 -7.52 27.79 0.56
CA LYS A 288 -8.71 27.21 1.22
C LYS A 288 -8.55 25.71 1.46
N ASN A 289 -8.15 24.97 0.43
CA ASN A 289 -7.93 23.52 0.52
C ASN A 289 -6.86 23.17 1.56
N TYR A 290 -5.75 23.92 1.61
CA TYR A 290 -4.70 23.72 2.61
C TYR A 290 -5.17 23.96 4.04
N LEU A 291 -5.90 25.06 4.28
CA LEU A 291 -6.41 25.35 5.62
C LEU A 291 -7.33 24.22 6.11
N GLU A 292 -8.23 23.74 5.25
CA GLU A 292 -9.12 22.63 5.56
C GLU A 292 -8.35 21.32 5.81
N ALA A 293 -7.37 20.98 4.96
CA ALA A 293 -6.54 19.80 5.14
C ALA A 293 -5.72 19.85 6.44
N ARG A 294 -5.11 21.00 6.76
CA ARG A 294 -4.36 21.22 7.99
C ARG A 294 -5.23 20.99 9.23
N ASP A 295 -6.44 21.53 9.23
CA ASP A 295 -7.35 21.43 10.37
C ASP A 295 -7.75 19.97 10.60
N ILE A 296 -8.05 19.23 9.53
CA ILE A 296 -8.34 17.79 9.59
C ILE A 296 -7.10 17.01 10.07
N PHE A 297 -5.92 17.24 9.49
CA PHE A 297 -4.71 16.55 9.93
C PHE A 297 -4.40 16.79 11.41
N THR A 298 -4.58 18.02 11.88
CA THR A 298 -4.41 18.37 13.30
C THR A 298 -5.41 17.65 14.18
N GLN A 299 -6.69 17.63 13.79
CA GLN A 299 -7.77 16.94 14.52
C GLN A 299 -7.50 15.43 14.66
N TYR A 300 -6.91 14.80 13.64
CA TYR A 300 -6.63 13.36 13.60
C TYR A 300 -5.17 13.01 13.98
N GLY A 301 -4.43 13.96 14.58
CA GLY A 301 -3.08 13.71 15.10
C GLY A 301 -1.97 13.54 14.06
N GLN A 302 -2.24 13.88 12.80
CA GLN A 302 -1.26 13.86 11.69
C GLN A 302 -0.42 15.14 11.69
N PHE A 303 0.31 15.39 12.79
CA PHE A 303 1.01 16.66 13.04
C PHE A 303 2.12 16.94 12.02
N ALA A 304 2.81 15.92 11.53
CA ALA A 304 3.86 16.09 10.52
C ALA A 304 3.29 16.63 9.20
N GLN A 305 2.17 16.07 8.74
CA GLN A 305 1.47 16.53 7.55
C GLN A 305 0.88 17.93 7.75
N ALA A 306 0.33 18.22 8.93
CA ALA A 306 -0.16 19.55 9.27
C ALA A 306 0.97 20.61 9.22
N GLU A 307 2.17 20.28 9.73
CA GLU A 307 3.31 21.20 9.72
C GLU A 307 3.83 21.47 8.31
N ILE A 308 3.87 20.45 7.43
CA ILE A 308 4.21 20.63 6.01
C ILE A 308 3.27 21.66 5.38
N ILE A 309 1.96 21.54 5.62
CA ILE A 309 0.98 22.50 5.08
C ILE A 309 1.16 23.90 5.67
N ILE A 310 1.44 24.01 6.97
CA ILE A 310 1.70 25.30 7.62
C ILE A 310 2.89 26.00 6.96
N GLN A 311 3.95 25.26 6.67
CA GLN A 311 5.13 25.80 6.01
C GLN A 311 4.81 26.26 4.57
N THR A 312 4.09 25.44 3.80
CA THR A 312 3.63 25.82 2.45
C THR A 312 2.76 27.07 2.47
N LEU A 313 1.83 27.20 3.42
CA LEU A 313 0.99 28.40 3.56
C LEU A 313 1.81 29.66 3.82
N ARG A 314 2.85 29.58 4.68
CA ARG A 314 3.77 30.71 4.93
C ARG A 314 4.51 31.13 3.67
N GLU A 315 4.98 30.17 2.88
CA GLU A 315 5.67 30.42 1.60
C GLU A 315 4.76 31.09 0.56
N ILE A 316 3.48 30.74 0.56
CA ILE A 316 2.49 31.38 -0.32
C ILE A 316 2.18 32.81 0.15
N GLU A 317 2.31 33.13 1.44
CA GLU A 317 2.06 34.47 1.98
C GLU A 317 3.26 35.41 1.84
N SER A 318 4.47 34.87 1.72
CA SER A 318 5.71 35.63 1.57
C SER A 318 6.09 35.97 0.13
N ASN A 319 5.41 35.40 -0.87
CA ASN A 319 5.56 35.65 -2.30
C ASN A 319 4.38 36.45 -2.86
#